data_AF-A0A3C0DJ89-F1
#
_entry.id   AF-A0A3C0DJ89-F1
#
_cell.length_a   1.000
_cell.length_b   1.000
_cell.length_c   1.000
_cell.angle_alpha   90.00
_cell.angle_beta   90.00
_cell.angle_gamma   90.00
#
_symmetry.space_group_name_H-M   'P 1'
#
loop_
_entity.id
_entity.type
_entity.pdbx_description
1 polymer ?
#
loop_
_entity_poly.entity_id
_entity_poly.type
_entity_poly.pdbx_seq_one_letter_code
_entity_poly.pdbx_strand_id
1 'polypeptide(L)'
;MTLHFVRRHFARDLGIDLGTANSLVYERGRGVVLREPSVVAVKNGPTKEILAIGEEARQMIGRTPGDIEAIRPLNAGVIGDFNITREMIRYLIRKATKGRPFFKPRVVVSVTSQITDVERRAVTEATLWAGAREAFLIEEPVAAAIGAGLPVHEPSGNMVVDIGGGTTDIAVISLGSIVTGQLIRVGGEAFDEALARFIRRKFNLMIGERTAEDLKIAAAWAIEPTEKNNTAVEVRGRDHISGLPK
;
A
#
# COMPACT_ATOMS: atom_id res chain seq x y z
N MET A 1 37.83 6.71 -17.58
CA MET A 1 36.53 7.42 -17.70
C MET A 1 35.46 6.48 -18.28
N THR A 2 35.27 5.29 -17.69
CA THR A 2 34.71 4.16 -18.46
C THR A 2 33.72 3.27 -17.70
N LEU A 3 33.74 3.26 -16.35
CA LEU A 3 32.76 2.51 -15.55
C LEU A 3 31.57 3.38 -15.08
N HIS A 4 31.81 4.67 -14.86
CA HIS A 4 30.82 5.62 -14.34
C HIS A 4 29.79 6.03 -15.43
N PHE A 5 30.25 6.17 -16.68
CA PHE A 5 29.40 6.53 -17.82
C PHE A 5 28.43 5.40 -18.21
N VAL A 6 28.91 4.16 -18.21
CA VAL A 6 28.10 2.95 -18.45
C VAL A 6 27.11 2.71 -17.31
N ARG A 7 27.53 2.87 -16.04
CA ARG A 7 26.59 2.77 -14.89
C ARG A 7 25.46 3.79 -14.94
N ARG A 8 25.72 5.01 -15.41
CA ARG A 8 24.71 6.09 -15.48
C ARG A 8 23.63 5.84 -16.54
N HIS A 9 23.93 5.10 -17.61
CA HIS A 9 22.96 4.79 -18.67
C HIS A 9 22.19 3.47 -18.47
N PHE A 10 22.65 2.60 -17.58
CA PHE A 10 21.99 1.30 -17.29
C PHE A 10 21.39 1.19 -15.88
N ALA A 11 21.71 2.12 -14.96
CA ALA A 11 21.08 2.16 -13.65
C ALA A 11 19.63 2.63 -13.79
N ARG A 12 18.69 1.80 -13.34
CA ARG A 12 17.27 2.16 -13.29
C ARG A 12 17.01 3.05 -12.08
N ASP A 13 16.21 4.09 -12.29
CA ASP A 13 15.63 4.90 -11.22
C ASP A 13 14.20 4.40 -10.99
N LEU A 14 13.89 4.02 -9.75
CA LEU A 14 12.57 3.50 -9.36
C LEU A 14 11.92 4.42 -8.33
N GLY A 15 10.61 4.61 -8.44
CA GLY A 15 9.75 5.08 -7.37
C GLY A 15 8.97 3.89 -6.82
N ILE A 16 8.94 3.71 -5.51
CA ILE A 16 8.12 2.69 -4.84
C ILE A 16 7.11 3.43 -3.99
N ASP A 17 5.84 3.22 -4.30
CA ASP A 17 4.76 3.56 -3.39
C ASP A 17 4.49 2.32 -2.54
N LEU A 18 4.87 2.34 -1.27
CA LEU A 18 4.66 1.22 -0.36
C LEU A 18 3.41 1.51 0.46
N GLY A 19 2.24 1.25 -0.11
CA GLY A 19 0.98 1.48 0.59
C GLY A 19 0.62 0.37 1.57
N THR A 20 -0.30 0.67 2.49
CA THR A 20 -0.86 -0.28 3.48
C THR A 20 -1.63 -1.44 2.84
N ALA A 21 -2.29 -1.21 1.71
CA ALA A 21 -3.07 -2.21 0.98
C ALA A 21 -2.38 -2.66 -0.31
N ASN A 22 -1.80 -1.74 -1.06
CA ASN A 22 -1.18 -2.01 -2.36
C ASN A 22 0.16 -1.28 -2.47
N SER A 23 1.08 -1.88 -3.20
CA SER A 23 2.37 -1.32 -3.57
C SER A 23 2.48 -1.11 -5.07
N LEU A 24 3.06 0.00 -5.48
CA LEU A 24 3.31 0.32 -6.88
C LEU A 24 4.79 0.55 -7.12
N VAL A 25 5.27 0.18 -8.30
CA VAL A 25 6.61 0.55 -8.76
C VAL A 25 6.51 1.35 -10.04
N TYR A 26 7.05 2.57 -9.99
CA TYR A 26 7.28 3.43 -11.14
C TYR A 26 8.74 3.28 -11.59
N GLU A 27 8.97 3.19 -12.90
CA GLU A 27 10.30 3.23 -13.49
C GLU A 27 10.42 4.46 -14.38
N ARG A 28 11.50 5.24 -14.17
CA ARG A 28 11.75 6.47 -14.92
C ARG A 28 11.73 6.21 -16.43
N GLY A 29 10.91 6.98 -17.14
CA GLY A 29 10.73 6.87 -18.59
C GLY A 29 9.86 5.70 -19.05
N ARG A 30 9.36 4.86 -18.13
CA ARG A 30 8.48 3.72 -18.44
C ARG A 30 7.12 3.77 -17.74
N GLY A 31 6.96 4.63 -16.74
CA GLY A 31 5.70 4.75 -16.00
C GLY A 31 5.58 3.71 -14.89
N VAL A 32 4.34 3.44 -14.47
CA VAL A 32 4.05 2.36 -13.50
C VAL A 32 4.27 1.01 -14.18
N VAL A 33 5.23 0.24 -13.68
CA VAL A 33 5.63 -1.07 -14.23
C VAL A 33 5.16 -2.24 -13.38
N LEU A 34 4.73 -1.99 -12.14
CA LEU A 34 4.26 -3.02 -11.22
C LEU A 34 3.17 -2.48 -10.29
N ARG A 35 2.18 -3.33 -9.99
CA ARG A 35 1.14 -3.15 -8.97
C ARG A 35 0.98 -4.49 -8.25
N GLU A 36 1.14 -4.50 -6.94
CA GLU A 36 1.09 -5.71 -6.11
C GLU A 36 0.34 -5.42 -4.80
N PRO A 37 -0.47 -6.34 -4.28
CA PRO A 37 -0.96 -6.26 -2.91
C PRO A 37 0.20 -6.17 -1.91
N SER A 38 0.06 -5.35 -0.87
CA SER A 38 1.05 -5.23 0.21
C SER A 38 0.86 -6.35 1.24
N VAL A 39 1.02 -7.60 0.80
CA VAL A 39 0.76 -8.79 1.63
C VAL A 39 1.90 -9.79 1.48
N VAL A 40 2.30 -10.37 2.61
CA VAL A 40 3.31 -11.44 2.69
C VAL A 40 2.69 -12.61 3.45
N ALA A 41 2.65 -13.79 2.83
CA ALA A 41 2.22 -15.01 3.49
C ALA A 41 3.43 -15.68 4.13
N VAL A 42 3.33 -15.98 5.43
CA VAL A 42 4.39 -16.65 6.19
C VAL A 42 3.85 -17.92 6.84
N LYS A 43 4.73 -18.90 7.02
CA LYS A 43 4.45 -20.06 7.86
C LYS A 43 4.68 -19.70 9.33
N ASN A 44 3.68 -19.97 10.16
CA ASN A 44 3.74 -19.84 11.61
C ASN A 44 4.84 -20.75 12.16
N GLY A 45 5.74 -20.16 12.92
CA GLY A 45 6.88 -20.85 13.52
C GLY A 45 7.93 -19.87 14.03
N PRO A 46 9.04 -20.37 14.60
CA PRO A 46 10.07 -19.53 15.21
C PRO A 46 10.74 -18.56 14.21
N THR A 47 10.78 -18.92 12.93
CA THR A 47 11.55 -18.20 11.90
C THR A 47 10.70 -17.42 10.90
N LYS A 48 9.36 -17.43 11.01
CA LYS A 48 8.41 -16.81 10.05
C LYS A 48 8.84 -16.95 8.58
N GLU A 49 8.89 -18.18 8.10
CA GLU A 49 9.31 -18.49 6.72
C GLU A 49 8.34 -17.86 5.72
N ILE A 50 8.85 -17.08 4.77
CA ILE A 50 8.02 -16.47 3.71
C ILE A 50 7.66 -17.52 2.66
N LEU A 51 6.36 -17.72 2.45
CA LEU A 51 5.80 -18.64 1.47
C LEU A 51 5.46 -17.95 0.15
N ALA A 52 4.91 -16.74 0.22
CA ALA A 52 4.52 -15.94 -0.94
C ALA A 52 4.47 -14.44 -0.62
N ILE A 53 4.55 -13.60 -1.65
CA ILE A 53 4.45 -12.13 -1.56
C ILE A 53 3.55 -11.62 -2.69
N GLY A 54 2.77 -10.58 -2.41
CA GLY A 54 1.95 -9.92 -3.42
C GLY A 54 0.67 -10.67 -3.74
N GLU A 55 0.33 -10.80 -5.02
CA GLU A 55 -0.92 -11.43 -5.44
C GLU A 55 -1.02 -12.91 -5.01
N GLU A 56 0.09 -13.65 -5.04
CA GLU A 56 0.14 -15.04 -4.55
C GLU A 56 -0.21 -15.11 -3.06
N ALA A 57 0.33 -14.20 -2.24
CA ALA A 57 0.00 -14.12 -0.82
C ALA A 57 -1.46 -13.68 -0.59
N ARG A 58 -1.97 -12.73 -1.39
CA ARG A 58 -3.37 -12.28 -1.29
C ARG A 58 -4.36 -13.40 -1.57
N GLN A 59 -4.06 -14.29 -2.52
CA GLN A 59 -4.92 -15.44 -2.85
C GLN A 59 -5.00 -16.47 -1.73
N MET A 60 -4.02 -16.47 -0.81
CA MET A 60 -3.98 -17.36 0.36
C MET A 60 -4.89 -16.87 1.50
N ILE A 61 -5.22 -15.57 1.57
CA ILE A 61 -6.02 -14.99 2.65
C ILE A 61 -7.38 -15.70 2.77
N GLY A 62 -7.66 -16.22 3.96
CA GLY A 62 -8.92 -16.90 4.28
C GLY A 62 -9.10 -18.27 3.62
N ARG A 63 -8.06 -18.80 2.97
CA ARG A 63 -8.08 -20.11 2.28
C ARG A 63 -6.98 -21.06 2.76
N THR A 64 -6.09 -20.62 3.64
CA THR A 64 -4.97 -21.42 4.14
C THR A 64 -5.28 -22.17 5.43
N PRO A 65 -4.56 -23.27 5.72
CA PRO A 65 -4.56 -23.91 7.02
C PRO A 65 -4.07 -22.95 8.12
N GLY A 66 -4.37 -23.27 9.39
CA GLY A 66 -4.11 -22.38 10.53
C GLY A 66 -2.63 -22.10 10.83
N ASP A 67 -1.69 -22.76 10.14
CA ASP A 67 -0.26 -22.53 10.25
C ASP A 67 0.28 -21.51 9.24
N ILE A 68 -0.56 -20.85 8.44
CA ILE A 68 -0.14 -19.77 7.53
C ILE A 68 -0.80 -18.47 7.95
N GLU A 69 0.03 -17.45 8.16
CA GLU A 69 -0.37 -16.09 8.51
C GLU A 69 -0.11 -15.15 7.33
N ALA A 70 -1.07 -14.28 7.01
CA ALA A 70 -0.87 -13.18 6.07
C ALA A 70 -0.52 -11.91 6.85
N ILE A 71 0.66 -11.38 6.60
CA ILE A 71 1.20 -10.18 7.26
C ILE A 71 1.28 -9.04 6.24
N ARG A 72 0.91 -7.84 6.67
CA ARG A 72 1.13 -6.61 5.91
C ARG A 72 2.42 -5.94 6.38
N PRO A 73 3.31 -5.50 5.47
CA PRO A 73 4.60 -4.90 5.85
C PRO A 73 4.43 -3.58 6.60
N LEU A 74 3.41 -2.83 6.21
CA LEU A 74 3.03 -1.58 6.87
C LEU A 74 1.72 -1.73 7.63
N ASN A 75 1.67 -1.10 8.80
CA ASN A 75 0.46 -0.91 9.58
C ASN A 75 0.23 0.60 9.78
N ALA A 76 -0.84 1.12 9.21
CA ALA A 76 -1.16 2.56 9.22
C ALA A 76 0.02 3.46 8.78
N GLY A 77 0.74 3.05 7.72
CA GLY A 77 1.89 3.78 7.16
C GLY A 77 3.22 3.59 7.91
N VAL A 78 3.23 2.82 9.00
CA VAL A 78 4.41 2.54 9.82
C VAL A 78 4.92 1.12 9.53
N ILE A 79 6.25 0.93 9.55
CA ILE A 79 6.87 -0.40 9.44
C ILE A 79 6.43 -1.25 10.64
N GLY A 80 5.61 -2.27 10.40
CA GLY A 80 5.17 -3.22 11.43
C GLY A 80 6.23 -4.30 11.72
N ASP A 81 6.91 -4.75 10.67
CA ASP A 81 8.02 -5.70 10.76
C ASP A 81 9.09 -5.35 9.71
N PHE A 82 10.31 -5.07 10.18
CA PHE A 82 11.42 -4.67 9.33
C PHE A 82 11.83 -5.75 8.33
N ASN A 83 11.86 -7.02 8.74
CA ASN A 83 12.25 -8.12 7.86
C ASN A 83 11.20 -8.33 6.77
N ILE A 84 9.91 -8.34 7.13
CA ILE A 84 8.81 -8.46 6.17
C ILE A 84 8.81 -7.29 5.18
N THR A 85 9.01 -6.07 5.67
CA THR A 85 9.11 -4.87 4.83
C THR A 85 10.29 -4.95 3.86
N ARG A 86 11.47 -5.35 4.34
CA ARG A 86 12.67 -5.56 3.50
C ARG A 86 12.41 -6.58 2.40
N GLU A 87 11.79 -7.72 2.73
CA GLU A 87 11.51 -8.75 1.73
C GLU A 87 10.45 -8.30 0.72
N MET A 88 9.43 -7.55 1.14
CA MET A 88 8.47 -6.92 0.23
C MET A 88 9.17 -5.96 -0.75
N ILE A 89 9.98 -5.02 -0.25
CA ILE A 89 10.71 -4.08 -1.11
C ILE A 89 11.67 -4.82 -2.05
N ARG A 90 12.34 -5.87 -1.55
CA ARG A 90 13.22 -6.71 -2.37
C ARG A 90 12.47 -7.42 -3.48
N TYR A 91 11.30 -7.97 -3.18
CA TYR A 91 10.41 -8.57 -4.17
C TYR A 91 10.02 -7.57 -5.26
N LEU A 92 9.56 -6.37 -4.87
CA LEU A 92 9.18 -5.30 -5.79
C LEU A 92 10.36 -4.88 -6.69
N ILE A 93 11.53 -4.62 -6.10
CA ILE A 93 12.75 -4.25 -6.86
C ILE A 93 13.13 -5.35 -7.84
N ARG A 94 13.18 -6.62 -7.41
CA ARG A 94 13.56 -7.76 -8.26
C ARG A 94 12.57 -7.95 -9.40
N LYS A 95 11.26 -7.85 -9.14
CA LYS A 95 10.21 -8.01 -10.15
C LYS A 95 10.26 -6.87 -11.17
N ALA A 96 10.40 -5.62 -10.73
CA ALA A 96 10.52 -4.47 -11.62
C ALA A 96 11.80 -4.50 -12.49
N THR A 97 12.92 -4.95 -11.92
CA THR A 97 14.21 -5.05 -12.63
C THR A 97 14.37 -6.34 -13.45
N LYS A 98 13.35 -7.22 -13.45
CA LYS A 98 13.39 -8.56 -14.08
C LYS A 98 14.59 -9.39 -13.62
N GLY A 99 14.94 -9.27 -12.33
CA GLY A 99 15.99 -10.05 -11.68
C GLY A 99 17.42 -9.78 -12.16
N ARG A 100 17.70 -8.70 -12.89
CA ARG A 100 19.06 -8.38 -13.38
C ARG A 100 19.97 -7.95 -12.22
N PRO A 101 20.89 -8.80 -11.73
CA PRO A 101 21.54 -8.60 -10.43
C PRO A 101 22.69 -7.59 -10.46
N PHE A 102 23.22 -7.29 -11.64
CA PHE A 102 24.42 -6.44 -11.80
C PHE A 102 24.13 -4.93 -11.75
N PHE A 103 22.87 -4.50 -11.73
CA PHE A 103 22.48 -3.09 -11.75
C PHE A 103 21.55 -2.76 -10.57
N LYS A 104 22.14 -2.38 -9.43
CA LYS A 104 21.40 -1.87 -8.27
C LYS A 104 20.77 -0.51 -8.60
N PRO A 105 19.43 -0.33 -8.48
CA PRO A 105 18.74 0.90 -8.83
C PRO A 105 18.90 1.98 -7.76
N ARG A 106 18.59 3.22 -8.13
CA ARG A 106 18.28 4.28 -7.14
C ARG A 106 16.78 4.22 -6.89
N VAL A 107 16.37 4.32 -5.63
CA VAL A 107 14.97 4.14 -5.25
C VAL A 107 14.51 5.35 -4.45
N VAL A 108 13.37 5.92 -4.84
CA VAL A 108 12.59 6.84 -4.02
C VAL A 108 11.42 6.05 -3.43
N VAL A 109 11.19 6.14 -2.13
CA VAL A 109 10.08 5.46 -1.44
C VAL A 109 9.14 6.51 -0.86
N SER A 110 7.83 6.36 -1.08
CA SER A 110 6.83 7.19 -0.42
C SER A 110 6.73 6.86 1.07
N VAL A 111 6.51 7.87 1.90
CA VAL A 111 6.30 7.74 3.35
C VAL A 111 5.24 8.73 3.80
N THR A 112 4.50 8.43 4.87
CA THR A 112 3.47 9.35 5.39
C THR A 112 4.07 10.70 5.81
N SER A 113 3.24 11.74 5.83
CA SER A 113 3.65 13.11 6.24
C SER A 113 4.14 13.20 7.68
N GLN A 114 3.67 12.30 8.56
CA GLN A 114 3.99 12.28 9.99
C GLN A 114 5.00 11.19 10.38
N ILE A 115 5.80 10.72 9.43
CA ILE A 115 6.84 9.74 9.71
C ILE A 115 7.91 10.28 10.69
N THR A 116 8.28 9.48 11.68
CA THR A 116 9.33 9.79 12.65
C THR A 116 10.72 9.55 12.06
N ASP A 117 11.76 10.15 12.66
CA ASP A 117 13.15 9.92 12.23
C ASP A 117 13.59 8.45 12.32
N VAL A 118 13.06 7.72 13.31
CA VAL A 118 13.34 6.28 13.49
C VAL A 118 12.74 5.49 12.33
N GLU A 119 11.49 5.77 11.96
CA GLU A 119 10.81 5.12 10.83
C GLU A 119 11.46 5.51 9.49
N ARG A 120 11.84 6.78 9.28
CA ARG A 120 12.58 7.21 8.08
C ARG A 120 13.87 6.42 7.90
N ARG A 121 14.63 6.24 8.99
CA ARG A 121 15.85 5.40 8.97
C ARG A 121 15.53 3.95 8.64
N ALA A 122 14.51 3.39 9.27
CA ALA A 122 14.10 2.00 9.03
C ALA A 122 13.68 1.76 7.55
N VAL A 123 12.90 2.65 6.94
CA VAL A 123 12.51 2.54 5.52
C VAL A 123 13.74 2.65 4.62
N THR A 124 14.62 3.60 4.90
CA THR A 124 15.85 3.82 4.13
C THR A 124 16.76 2.58 4.20
N GLU A 125 17.01 2.04 5.39
CA GLU A 125 17.83 0.84 5.60
C GLU A 125 17.20 -0.40 4.95
N ALA A 126 15.89 -0.62 5.13
CA ALA A 126 15.18 -1.72 4.49
C ALA A 126 15.31 -1.66 2.97
N THR A 127 15.23 -0.46 2.38
CA THR A 127 15.36 -0.24 0.92
C THR A 127 16.77 -0.53 0.43
N LEU A 128 17.80 -0.07 1.16
CA LEU A 128 19.20 -0.38 0.83
C LEU A 128 19.48 -1.88 0.93
N TRP A 129 19.00 -2.54 1.99
CA TRP A 129 19.17 -3.98 2.22
C TRP A 129 18.34 -4.84 1.25
N ALA A 130 17.27 -4.27 0.70
CA ALA A 130 16.47 -4.88 -0.37
C ALA A 130 17.22 -4.91 -1.71
N GLY A 131 18.32 -4.16 -1.86
CA GLY A 131 19.18 -4.18 -3.05
C GLY A 131 19.27 -2.86 -3.80
N ALA A 132 18.70 -1.77 -3.27
CA ALA A 132 18.93 -0.43 -3.79
C ALA A 132 20.40 -0.02 -3.63
N ARG A 133 20.89 0.82 -4.54
CA ARG A 133 22.20 1.48 -4.42
C ARG A 133 22.11 2.72 -3.54
N GLU A 134 21.03 3.47 -3.71
CA GLU A 134 20.72 4.70 -3.00
C GLU A 134 19.21 4.67 -2.73
N ALA A 135 18.81 5.14 -1.55
CA ALA A 135 17.43 5.23 -1.12
C ALA A 135 17.13 6.67 -0.71
N PHE A 136 16.03 7.21 -1.23
CA PHE A 136 15.50 8.54 -0.93
C PHE A 136 14.05 8.37 -0.48
N LEU A 137 13.56 9.33 0.30
CA LEU A 137 12.18 9.35 0.75
C LEU A 137 11.46 10.57 0.16
N ILE A 138 10.17 10.42 -0.07
CA ILE A 138 9.26 11.51 -0.42
C ILE A 138 7.99 11.36 0.41
N GLU A 139 7.46 12.46 0.92
CA GLU A 139 6.18 12.45 1.63
C GLU A 139 5.05 12.11 0.64
N GLU A 140 4.22 11.12 1.01
CA GLU A 140 3.04 10.65 0.25
C GLU A 140 2.15 11.80 -0.24
N PRO A 141 1.70 12.75 0.60
CA PRO A 141 0.84 13.82 0.11
C PRO A 141 1.54 14.76 -0.87
N VAL A 142 2.87 14.92 -0.78
CA VAL A 142 3.64 15.68 -1.78
C VAL A 142 3.71 14.93 -3.10
N ALA A 143 3.97 13.62 -3.05
CA ALA A 143 3.94 12.76 -4.23
C ALA A 143 2.55 12.73 -4.89
N ALA A 144 1.49 12.64 -4.09
CA ALA A 144 0.10 12.67 -4.53
C ALA A 144 -0.25 14.02 -5.18
N ALA A 145 0.16 15.14 -4.59
CA ALA A 145 -0.04 16.48 -5.15
C ALA A 145 0.62 16.65 -6.52
N ILE A 146 1.87 16.21 -6.65
CA ILE A 146 2.61 16.21 -7.91
C ILE A 146 1.90 15.31 -8.92
N GLY A 147 1.47 14.11 -8.51
CA GLY A 147 0.74 13.17 -9.35
C GLY A 147 -0.61 13.71 -9.83
N ALA A 148 -1.28 14.56 -9.04
CA ALA A 148 -2.51 15.24 -9.38
C ALA A 148 -2.31 16.51 -10.24
N GLY A 149 -1.06 16.90 -10.52
CA GLY A 149 -0.73 18.09 -11.31
C GLY A 149 -0.90 19.42 -10.55
N LEU A 150 -0.88 19.40 -9.22
CA LEU A 150 -0.97 20.61 -8.42
C LEU A 150 0.34 21.42 -8.47
N PRO A 151 0.28 22.76 -8.53
CA PRO A 151 1.46 23.63 -8.58
C PRO A 151 2.12 23.80 -7.22
N VAL A 152 2.56 22.68 -6.60
CA VAL A 152 3.07 22.67 -5.21
C VAL A 152 4.33 23.50 -4.99
N HIS A 153 5.06 23.86 -6.05
CA HIS A 153 6.29 24.65 -5.98
C HIS A 153 6.03 26.16 -6.01
N GLU A 154 4.80 26.59 -6.28
CA GLU A 154 4.42 27.99 -6.28
C GLU A 154 4.15 28.50 -4.85
N PRO A 155 4.23 29.83 -4.62
CA PRO A 155 3.84 30.46 -3.34
C PRO A 155 2.32 30.50 -3.17
N SER A 156 1.63 29.40 -3.48
CA SER A 156 0.20 29.19 -3.30
C SER A 156 -0.03 27.96 -2.42
N GLY A 157 -1.12 27.97 -1.64
CA GLY A 157 -1.48 26.87 -0.76
C GLY A 157 -2.29 25.81 -1.50
N ASN A 158 -1.82 24.57 -1.51
CA ASN A 158 -2.47 23.44 -2.16
C ASN A 158 -2.85 22.40 -1.10
N MET A 159 -4.14 22.16 -0.89
CA MET A 159 -4.61 21.13 0.04
C MET A 159 -4.81 19.80 -0.69
N VAL A 160 -4.27 18.73 -0.11
CA VAL A 160 -4.38 17.35 -0.59
C VAL A 160 -4.96 16.50 0.52
N VAL A 161 -5.88 15.62 0.16
CA VAL A 161 -6.47 14.62 1.05
C VAL A 161 -6.29 13.28 0.35
N ASP A 162 -5.31 12.50 0.79
CA ASP A 162 -5.01 11.17 0.25
C ASP A 162 -5.64 10.10 1.13
N ILE A 163 -6.68 9.43 0.63
CA ILE A 163 -7.42 8.38 1.35
C ILE A 163 -6.90 7.02 0.88
N GLY A 164 -6.00 6.42 1.67
CA GLY A 164 -5.42 5.11 1.42
C GLY A 164 -6.19 3.95 2.04
N GLY A 165 -5.53 2.80 2.16
CA GLY A 165 -6.09 1.58 2.78
C GLY A 165 -6.26 1.71 4.30
N GLY A 166 -5.18 1.93 5.03
CA GLY A 166 -5.18 2.05 6.49
C GLY A 166 -5.20 3.48 7.04
N THR A 167 -4.93 4.48 6.20
CA THR A 167 -4.75 5.88 6.63
C THR A 167 -5.36 6.85 5.63
N THR A 168 -5.69 8.04 6.13
CA THR A 168 -5.91 9.24 5.31
C THR A 168 -4.86 10.26 5.69
N ASP A 169 -4.07 10.72 4.73
CA ASP A 169 -3.03 11.73 4.90
C ASP A 169 -3.49 13.06 4.30
N ILE A 170 -3.53 14.10 5.12
CA ILE A 170 -4.03 15.42 4.76
C ILE A 170 -2.87 16.39 4.86
N ALA A 171 -2.60 17.17 3.81
CA ALA A 171 -1.54 18.18 3.84
C ALA A 171 -1.94 19.44 3.09
N VAL A 172 -1.47 20.58 3.58
CA VAL A 172 -1.41 21.84 2.84
C VAL A 172 0.03 22.08 2.45
N ILE A 173 0.29 22.23 1.14
CA ILE A 173 1.61 22.30 0.55
C ILE A 173 1.79 23.66 -0.13
N SER A 174 2.94 24.29 0.09
CA SER A 174 3.37 25.49 -0.63
C SER A 174 4.88 25.51 -0.75
N LEU A 175 5.43 26.07 -1.84
CA LEU A 175 6.88 26.14 -2.09
C LEU A 175 7.58 24.78 -1.91
N GLY A 176 6.93 23.70 -2.32
CA GLY A 176 7.42 22.33 -2.27
C GLY A 176 7.45 21.71 -0.87
N SER A 177 6.97 22.42 0.15
CA SER A 177 7.01 21.98 1.55
C SER A 177 5.61 21.84 2.13
N ILE A 178 5.44 20.86 3.02
CA ILE A 178 4.22 20.74 3.82
C ILE A 178 4.21 21.87 4.86
N VAL A 179 3.20 22.75 4.79
CA VAL A 179 2.99 23.86 5.73
C VAL A 179 2.29 23.35 6.99
N THR A 180 1.28 22.50 6.81
CA THR A 180 0.55 21.82 7.88
C THR A 180 -0.06 20.55 7.35
N GLY A 181 -0.30 19.57 8.21
CA GLY A 181 -0.90 18.31 7.82
C GLY A 181 -1.37 17.47 9.01
N GLN A 182 -2.20 16.50 8.70
CA GLN A 182 -2.76 15.55 9.66
C GLN A 182 -2.83 14.17 9.05
N LEU A 183 -2.29 13.18 9.76
CA LEU A 183 -2.49 11.76 9.45
C LEU A 183 -3.57 11.19 10.37
N ILE A 184 -4.60 10.59 9.79
CA ILE A 184 -5.62 9.85 10.55
C ILE A 184 -5.58 8.37 10.17
N ARG A 185 -5.74 7.49 11.17
CA ARG A 185 -5.75 6.03 11.00
C ARG A 185 -7.12 5.51 10.58
N VAL A 186 -7.65 6.13 9.54
CA VAL A 186 -8.94 5.79 8.92
C VAL A 186 -8.74 5.81 7.42
N GLY A 187 -9.07 4.71 6.76
CA GLY A 187 -9.00 4.58 5.30
C GLY A 187 -9.98 3.52 4.82
N GLY A 188 -9.71 2.95 3.64
CA GLY A 188 -10.50 1.89 3.02
C GLY A 188 -10.82 0.71 3.94
N GLU A 189 -9.87 0.27 4.77
CA GLU A 189 -10.03 -0.88 5.69
C GLU A 189 -11.06 -0.61 6.79
N ALA A 190 -11.10 0.63 7.31
CA ALA A 190 -12.09 1.04 8.30
C ALA A 190 -13.51 1.05 7.71
N PHE A 191 -13.64 1.39 6.42
CA PHE A 191 -14.91 1.33 5.70
C PHE A 191 -15.36 -0.12 5.49
N ASP A 192 -14.45 -1.02 5.14
CA ASP A 192 -14.74 -2.45 4.99
C ASP A 192 -15.23 -3.05 6.31
N GLU A 193 -14.55 -2.74 7.41
CA GLU A 193 -14.94 -3.20 8.75
C GLU A 193 -16.31 -2.63 9.16
N ALA A 194 -16.58 -1.36 8.87
CA ALA A 194 -17.88 -0.75 9.11
C ALA A 194 -19.00 -1.46 8.32
N LEU A 195 -18.75 -1.77 7.05
CA LEU A 195 -19.70 -2.47 6.18
C LEU A 195 -19.96 -3.90 6.66
N ALA A 196 -18.91 -4.66 6.99
CA ALA A 196 -19.04 -6.01 7.54
C ALA A 196 -19.84 -6.01 8.86
N ARG A 197 -19.57 -5.06 9.76
CA ARG A 197 -20.33 -4.89 11.01
C ARG A 197 -21.78 -4.53 10.76
N PHE A 198 -22.07 -3.69 9.76
CA PHE A 198 -23.44 -3.35 9.38
C PHE A 198 -24.20 -4.60 8.88
N ILE A 199 -23.60 -5.36 7.96
CA ILE A 199 -24.20 -6.57 7.39
C ILE A 199 -24.46 -7.62 8.48
N ARG A 200 -23.51 -7.82 9.39
CA ARG A 200 -23.69 -8.72 10.53
C ARG A 200 -24.87 -8.32 11.39
N ARG A 201 -24.99 -7.04 11.75
CA ARG A 201 -26.07 -6.55 12.64
C ARG A 201 -27.44 -6.56 11.96
N LYS A 202 -27.50 -6.22 10.68
CA LYS A 202 -28.79 -6.07 9.96
C LYS A 202 -29.33 -7.40 9.41
N PHE A 203 -28.46 -8.32 9.00
CA PHE A 203 -28.86 -9.54 8.29
C PHE A 203 -28.45 -10.85 8.99
N ASN A 204 -27.79 -10.75 10.16
CA ASN A 204 -27.13 -11.89 10.82
C ASN A 204 -26.20 -12.64 9.87
N LEU A 205 -25.48 -11.92 9.01
CA LEU A 205 -24.59 -12.49 8.00
C LEU A 205 -23.15 -12.02 8.26
N MET A 206 -22.22 -12.97 8.40
CA MET A 206 -20.79 -12.70 8.51
C MET A 206 -20.13 -12.81 7.14
N ILE A 207 -19.42 -11.76 6.75
CA ILE A 207 -18.62 -11.70 5.52
C ILE A 207 -17.15 -11.48 5.86
N GLY A 208 -16.25 -11.94 4.97
CA GLY A 208 -14.82 -11.70 5.09
C GLY A 208 -14.43 -10.32 4.57
N GLU A 209 -13.20 -9.90 4.88
CA GLU A 209 -12.61 -8.61 4.45
C GLU A 209 -12.71 -8.40 2.94
N ARG A 210 -12.33 -9.40 2.14
CA ARG A 210 -12.42 -9.33 0.67
C ARG A 210 -13.85 -9.08 0.19
N THR A 211 -14.84 -9.78 0.76
CA THR A 211 -16.24 -9.57 0.39
C THR A 211 -16.70 -8.18 0.80
N ALA A 212 -16.26 -7.65 1.94
CA ALA A 212 -16.57 -6.29 2.34
C ALA A 212 -15.97 -5.26 1.38
N GLU A 213 -14.72 -5.43 0.96
CA GLU A 213 -14.07 -4.56 -0.02
C GLU A 213 -14.76 -4.61 -1.39
N ASP A 214 -15.08 -5.81 -1.89
CA ASP A 214 -15.80 -5.99 -3.15
C ASP A 214 -17.17 -5.26 -3.11
N LEU A 215 -17.87 -5.31 -1.97
CA LEU A 215 -19.13 -4.58 -1.78
C LEU A 215 -18.95 -3.07 -1.67
N LYS A 216 -17.89 -2.62 -0.98
CA LYS A 216 -17.54 -1.19 -0.89
C LYS A 216 -17.37 -0.62 -2.29
N ILE A 217 -16.61 -1.29 -3.15
CA ILE A 217 -16.36 -0.86 -4.53
C ILE A 217 -17.65 -0.92 -5.37
N ALA A 218 -18.46 -1.96 -5.19
CA ALA A 218 -19.64 -2.17 -6.02
C ALA A 218 -20.83 -1.25 -5.68
N ALA A 219 -21.01 -0.86 -4.41
CA ALA A 219 -22.25 -0.23 -3.97
C ALA A 219 -22.14 0.86 -2.90
N ALA A 220 -20.96 1.11 -2.31
CA ALA A 220 -20.86 2.13 -1.26
C ALA A 220 -20.83 3.55 -1.85
N TRP A 221 -21.57 4.45 -1.21
CA TRP A 221 -21.60 5.88 -1.52
C TRP A 221 -21.48 6.70 -0.24
N ALA A 222 -20.71 7.79 -0.29
CA ALA A 222 -20.59 8.75 0.82
C ALA A 222 -21.73 9.77 0.85
N ILE A 223 -22.42 9.94 -0.28
CA ILE A 223 -23.62 10.77 -0.44
C ILE A 223 -24.77 9.88 -0.92
N GLU A 224 -26.00 10.35 -0.75
CA GLU A 224 -27.17 9.58 -1.19
C GLU A 224 -27.09 9.30 -2.70
N PRO A 225 -27.16 8.03 -3.13
CA PRO A 225 -27.11 7.71 -4.55
C PRO A 225 -28.39 8.16 -5.24
N THR A 226 -28.25 8.63 -6.47
CA THR A 226 -29.36 8.84 -7.40
C THR A 226 -29.94 7.50 -7.88
N GLU A 227 -31.12 7.52 -8.52
CA GLU A 227 -31.70 6.30 -9.11
C GLU A 227 -30.76 5.60 -10.11
N LYS A 228 -29.86 6.34 -10.78
CA LYS A 228 -28.96 5.78 -11.80
C LYS A 228 -27.78 4.97 -11.22
N ASN A 229 -27.40 5.24 -9.98
CA ASN A 229 -26.25 4.60 -9.32
C ASN A 229 -26.64 3.82 -8.06
N ASN A 230 -27.94 3.75 -7.74
CA ASN A 230 -28.49 2.89 -6.71
C ASN A 230 -28.54 1.44 -7.20
N THR A 231 -27.42 0.72 -7.02
CA THR A 231 -27.26 -0.66 -7.47
C THR A 231 -27.48 -1.63 -6.32
N ALA A 232 -28.39 -2.59 -6.51
CA ALA A 232 -28.54 -3.71 -5.59
C ALA A 232 -27.43 -4.74 -5.83
N VAL A 233 -26.80 -5.24 -4.76
CA VAL A 233 -25.74 -6.25 -4.85
C VAL A 233 -26.11 -7.44 -3.97
N GLU A 234 -26.02 -8.65 -4.53
CA GLU A 234 -26.17 -9.90 -3.78
C GLU A 234 -24.93 -10.15 -2.95
N VAL A 235 -25.13 -10.48 -1.67
CA VAL A 235 -24.05 -10.76 -0.73
C VAL A 235 -24.18 -12.17 -0.21
N ARG A 236 -23.09 -12.94 -0.28
CA ARG A 236 -23.00 -14.28 0.30
C ARG A 236 -22.05 -14.27 1.48
N GLY A 237 -22.40 -15.04 2.50
CA GLY A 237 -21.59 -15.13 3.71
C GLY A 237 -21.91 -16.37 4.52
N ARG A 238 -21.58 -16.31 5.81
CA ARG A 238 -21.98 -17.32 6.79
C ARG A 238 -23.01 -16.72 7.71
N ASP A 239 -24.11 -17.41 7.91
CA ASP A 239 -25.09 -17.02 8.90
C ASP A 239 -24.46 -16.99 10.30
N HIS A 240 -24.65 -15.90 11.02
CA HIS A 240 -24.01 -15.64 12.30
C HIS A 240 -24.52 -16.57 13.40
N ILE A 241 -25.75 -17.08 13.28
CA ILE A 241 -26.39 -17.93 14.28
C ILE A 241 -26.06 -19.39 14.00
N SER A 242 -26.31 -19.86 12.77
CA SER A 242 -26.14 -21.26 12.41
C SER A 242 -24.72 -21.63 11.94
N GLY A 243 -23.92 -20.65 11.52
CA GLY A 243 -22.59 -20.87 10.94
C GLY A 243 -22.59 -21.39 9.50
N LEU A 244 -23.77 -21.68 8.93
CA LEU A 244 -23.93 -22.24 7.59
C LEU A 244 -23.86 -21.14 6.51
N PRO A 245 -23.48 -21.49 5.26
CA PRO A 245 -23.54 -20.56 4.14
C PRO A 245 -24.96 -20.00 3.93
N LYS A 246 -25.05 -18.70 3.64
CA LYS A 246 -26.30 -17.97 3.37
C LYS A 246 -26.07 -16.89 2.32
#